data_AF-A0A832U3G3-F1
#
_entry.id   AF-A0A832U3G3-F1
#
_cell.length_a   1.000
_cell.length_b   1.000
_cell.length_c   1.000
_cell.angle_alpha   90.00
_cell.angle_beta   90.00
_cell.angle_gamma   90.00
#
_symmetry.space_group_name_H-M   'P 1'
#
loop_
_entity.id
_entity.type
_entity.pdbx_description
1 polymer ?
#
loop_
_entity_poly.entity_id
_entity_poly.type
_entity_poly.pdbx_seq_one_letter_code
_entity_poly.pdbx_strand_id
1 'polypeptide(L)'
;MFTPEKMPFKGKIMDITVPISHSTPVFPGDPEPSIESACTLEKDGCAVSSLSLGSHTGTHVDAPSHILKDGLTIDNLNLENLMGPAVVLDFSRKTGALTDSILDKACNDLKITEHFSTE
;
A
#
# COMPACT_ATOMS: atom_id res chain seq x y z
N MET A 1 -6.37 -12.29 -25.41
CA MET A 1 -5.55 -13.30 -24.73
C MET A 1 -4.27 -12.60 -24.32
N PHE A 2 -4.19 -12.15 -23.06
CA PHE A 2 -2.99 -11.50 -22.54
C PHE A 2 -1.94 -12.60 -22.36
N THR A 3 -0.89 -12.58 -23.16
CA THR A 3 0.33 -13.35 -22.88
C THR A 3 1.27 -12.38 -22.18
N PRO A 4 1.32 -12.35 -20.84
CA PRO A 4 2.32 -11.56 -20.17
C PRO A 4 3.66 -12.20 -20.51
N GLU A 5 4.48 -11.52 -21.31
CA GLU A 5 5.90 -11.83 -21.36
C GLU A 5 6.39 -11.81 -19.91
N LYS A 6 6.91 -12.96 -19.47
CA LYS A 6 7.47 -13.11 -18.13
C LYS A 6 8.52 -12.01 -17.96
N MET A 7 8.27 -11.03 -17.10
CA MET A 7 9.34 -10.30 -16.45
C MET A 7 9.86 -11.20 -15.32
N PRO A 8 10.98 -11.93 -15.46
CA PRO A 8 11.57 -12.61 -14.32
C PRO A 8 12.13 -11.53 -13.40
N PHE A 9 11.36 -11.11 -12.40
CA PHE A 9 11.89 -10.33 -11.29
C PHE A 9 13.04 -11.13 -10.66
N LYS A 10 14.27 -10.66 -10.87
CA LYS A 10 15.49 -11.25 -10.30
C LYS A 10 15.83 -10.49 -9.03
N GLY A 11 15.08 -10.75 -7.97
CA GLY A 11 15.28 -10.09 -6.69
C GLY A 11 14.66 -10.87 -5.53
N LYS A 12 15.01 -10.46 -4.32
CA LYS A 12 14.34 -10.94 -3.11
C LYS A 12 13.01 -10.21 -2.97
N ILE A 13 11.93 -10.96 -2.74
CA ILE A 13 10.63 -10.39 -2.36
C ILE A 13 10.66 -10.10 -0.86
N MET A 14 10.29 -8.89 -0.48
CA MET A 14 10.14 -8.46 0.91
C MET A 14 8.68 -8.06 1.12
N ASP A 15 8.04 -8.70 2.09
CA ASP A 15 6.69 -8.34 2.52
C ASP A 15 6.77 -7.09 3.41
N ILE A 16 6.03 -6.04 3.03
CA ILE A 16 5.90 -4.78 3.75
C ILE A 16 4.46 -4.54 4.22
N THR A 17 3.62 -5.57 4.18
CA THR A 17 2.22 -5.53 4.58
C THR A 17 2.07 -5.90 6.06
N VAL A 18 1.18 -5.19 6.76
CA VAL A 18 0.77 -5.57 8.12
C VAL A 18 -0.46 -6.49 8.06
N PRO A 19 -0.52 -7.53 8.91
CA PRO A 19 -1.68 -8.43 8.95
C PRO A 19 -2.95 -7.69 9.42
N ILE A 20 -4.08 -8.05 8.83
CA ILE A 20 -5.41 -7.54 9.21
C ILE A 20 -6.06 -8.50 10.20
N SER A 21 -6.59 -7.94 11.28
CA SER A 21 -7.26 -8.63 12.39
C SER A 21 -8.26 -7.70 13.05
N HIS A 22 -9.10 -8.23 13.95
CA HIS A 22 -9.97 -7.44 14.83
C HIS A 22 -9.21 -6.42 15.70
N SER A 23 -7.91 -6.65 15.94
CA SER A 23 -7.05 -5.75 16.71
C SER A 23 -6.23 -4.80 15.86
N THR A 24 -6.41 -4.79 14.53
CA THR A 24 -5.68 -3.89 13.65
C THR A 24 -6.05 -2.44 14.00
N PRO A 25 -5.07 -1.59 14.38
CA PRO A 25 -5.35 -0.20 14.70
C PRO A 25 -5.97 0.52 13.51
N VAL A 26 -6.97 1.34 13.78
CA VAL A 26 -7.61 2.23 12.80
C VAL A 26 -7.51 3.68 13.28
N PHE A 27 -7.70 4.62 12.35
CA PHE A 27 -7.78 6.02 12.71
C PHE A 27 -9.01 6.27 13.60
N PRO A 28 -8.94 7.13 14.63
CA PRO A 28 -10.10 7.43 15.47
C PRO A 28 -11.31 7.92 14.67
N GLY A 29 -12.39 7.13 14.68
CA GLY A 29 -13.63 7.41 13.96
C GLY A 29 -13.83 6.59 12.68
N ASP A 30 -12.80 5.89 12.20
CA ASP A 30 -12.91 4.99 11.06
C ASP A 30 -13.61 3.66 11.42
N PRO A 31 -14.16 2.95 10.42
CA PRO A 31 -14.74 1.63 10.65
C PRO A 31 -13.70 0.62 11.17
N GLU A 32 -14.04 -0.06 12.27
CA GLU A 32 -13.22 -1.14 12.82
C GLU A 32 -13.33 -2.43 11.98
N PRO A 33 -12.23 -3.20 11.82
CA PRO A 33 -12.26 -4.48 11.12
C PRO A 33 -13.12 -5.53 11.83
N SER A 34 -14.07 -6.14 11.12
CA SER A 34 -14.80 -7.33 11.55
C SER A 34 -14.51 -8.51 10.63
N ILE A 35 -14.16 -9.66 11.20
CA ILE A 35 -13.85 -10.90 10.49
C ILE A 35 -14.63 -12.05 11.13
N GLU A 36 -15.72 -12.45 10.49
CA GLU A 36 -16.63 -13.48 11.01
C GLU A 36 -16.60 -14.74 10.17
N SER A 37 -16.76 -15.92 10.78
CA SER A 37 -16.88 -17.18 10.05
C SER A 37 -18.22 -17.24 9.31
N ALA A 38 -18.19 -17.24 7.98
CA ALA A 38 -19.36 -17.42 7.13
C ALA A 38 -19.64 -18.91 6.83
N CYS A 39 -18.58 -19.70 6.64
CA CYS A 39 -18.65 -21.15 6.45
C CYS A 39 -17.52 -21.84 7.22
N THR A 40 -17.75 -23.06 7.66
CA THR A 40 -16.78 -23.90 8.38
C THR A 40 -16.50 -25.18 7.60
N LEU A 41 -15.27 -25.68 7.68
CA LEU A 41 -14.88 -26.89 6.96
C LEU A 41 -15.74 -28.11 7.37
N GLU A 42 -16.06 -28.20 8.66
CA GLU A 42 -16.80 -29.32 9.23
C GLU A 42 -18.27 -29.39 8.79
N LYS A 43 -18.91 -28.22 8.62
CA LYS A 43 -20.34 -28.16 8.26
C LYS A 43 -20.54 -28.04 6.75
N ASP A 44 -19.69 -27.28 6.09
CA ASP A 44 -19.93 -26.79 4.74
C ASP A 44 -18.91 -27.35 3.73
N GLY A 45 -17.86 -28.04 4.20
CA GLY A 45 -16.77 -28.54 3.35
C GLY A 45 -15.78 -27.45 2.90
N CYS A 46 -15.94 -26.21 3.38
CA CYS A 46 -15.00 -25.11 3.13
C CYS A 46 -14.97 -24.12 4.30
N ALA A 47 -13.81 -23.50 4.54
CA ALA A 47 -13.68 -22.39 5.49
C ALA A 47 -13.75 -21.05 4.74
N VAL A 48 -14.73 -20.22 5.10
CA VAL A 48 -14.94 -18.90 4.49
C VAL A 48 -15.21 -17.89 5.59
N SER A 49 -14.59 -16.73 5.50
CA SER A 49 -14.86 -15.60 6.39
C SER A 49 -15.55 -14.47 5.65
N SER A 50 -16.48 -13.79 6.33
CA SER A 50 -16.96 -12.46 5.95
C SER A 50 -16.00 -11.42 6.51
N LEU A 51 -15.66 -10.41 5.71
CA LEU A 51 -14.80 -9.30 6.10
C LEU A 51 -15.55 -7.99 5.91
N SER A 52 -15.55 -7.14 6.93
CA SER A 52 -16.00 -5.74 6.87
C SER A 52 -14.87 -4.85 7.37
N LEU A 53 -14.38 -3.95 6.51
CA LEU A 53 -13.17 -3.17 6.73
C LEU A 53 -13.37 -1.73 6.23
N GLY A 54 -12.67 -0.77 6.83
CA GLY A 54 -12.48 0.56 6.22
C GLY A 54 -11.42 0.49 5.10
N SER A 55 -11.52 1.35 4.08
CA SER A 55 -10.54 1.38 2.96
C SER A 55 -9.13 1.76 3.41
N HIS A 56 -8.98 2.39 4.57
CA HIS A 56 -7.72 2.81 5.18
C HIS A 56 -7.23 1.86 6.28
N THR A 57 -7.80 0.65 6.38
CA THR A 57 -7.36 -0.37 7.34
C THR A 57 -6.02 -0.99 6.90
N GLY A 58 -5.01 -0.96 7.78
CA GLY A 58 -3.72 -1.63 7.55
C GLY A 58 -2.89 -0.98 6.44
N THR A 59 -2.04 -1.76 5.77
CA THR A 59 -1.25 -1.30 4.62
C THR A 59 -2.16 -1.10 3.41
N HIS A 60 -2.26 0.13 2.92
CA HIS A 60 -3.18 0.51 1.84
C HIS A 60 -2.58 1.58 0.93
N VAL A 61 -3.33 1.95 -0.12
CA VAL A 61 -3.01 3.05 -1.05
C VAL A 61 -4.19 4.02 -1.05
N ASP A 62 -3.89 5.31 -0.90
CA ASP A 62 -4.90 6.36 -1.04
C ASP A 62 -5.08 6.74 -2.51
N ALA A 63 -6.33 6.70 -2.97
CA ALA A 63 -6.70 7.28 -4.25
C ALA A 63 -6.91 8.79 -4.13
N PRO A 64 -6.68 9.59 -5.19
CA PRO A 64 -6.95 11.04 -5.16
C PRO A 64 -8.36 11.40 -4.69
N SER A 65 -9.36 10.57 -5.00
CA SER A 65 -10.75 10.75 -4.53
C SER A 65 -10.92 10.76 -3.01
N HIS A 66 -9.93 10.30 -2.24
CA HIS A 66 -9.94 10.32 -0.77
C HIS A 66 -10.01 11.75 -0.21
N ILE A 67 -9.37 12.71 -0.89
CA ILE A 67 -9.32 14.11 -0.43
C ILE A 67 -9.74 15.13 -1.51
N LEU A 68 -9.83 14.72 -2.77
CA LEU A 68 -10.24 15.56 -3.89
C LEU A 68 -11.62 15.12 -4.37
N LYS A 69 -12.58 16.05 -4.37
CA LYS A 69 -13.99 15.77 -4.74
C LYS A 69 -14.15 15.05 -6.09
N ASP A 70 -13.36 15.46 -7.07
CA ASP A 70 -13.38 14.92 -8.44
C ASP A 70 -12.09 14.15 -8.76
N GLY A 71 -11.40 13.64 -7.72
CA GLY A 71 -10.20 12.84 -7.86
C GLY A 71 -10.49 11.46 -8.44
N LEU A 72 -9.48 10.86 -9.08
CA LEU A 72 -9.55 9.47 -9.54
C LEU A 72 -9.80 8.52 -8.37
N THR A 73 -10.69 7.55 -8.56
CA THR A 73 -10.92 6.44 -7.63
C THR A 73 -9.87 5.35 -7.84
N ILE A 74 -9.71 4.46 -6.85
CA ILE A 74 -8.64 3.44 -6.84
C ILE A 74 -8.69 2.51 -8.07
N ASP A 75 -9.89 2.16 -8.53
CA ASP A 75 -10.14 1.31 -9.70
C ASP A 75 -9.81 2.00 -11.04
N ASN A 76 -9.63 3.33 -11.03
CA ASN A 76 -9.27 4.13 -12.20
C ASN A 76 -7.79 4.57 -12.22
N LEU A 77 -6.97 4.16 -11.24
CA LEU A 77 -5.53 4.43 -11.27
C LEU A 77 -4.81 3.54 -12.29
N ASN A 78 -3.86 4.11 -13.04
CA ASN A 78 -2.97 3.31 -13.89
C ASN A 78 -2.08 2.41 -13.01
N LEU A 79 -2.03 1.11 -13.31
CA LEU A 79 -1.22 0.13 -12.59
C LEU A 79 0.28 0.44 -12.63
N GLU A 80 0.76 1.12 -13.67
CA GLU A 80 2.15 1.57 -13.80
C GLU A 80 2.55 2.54 -12.67
N ASN A 81 1.59 3.25 -12.07
CA ASN A 81 1.84 4.12 -10.92
C ASN A 81 2.00 3.34 -9.60
N LEU A 82 1.58 2.07 -9.57
CA LEU A 82 1.57 1.24 -8.37
C LEU A 82 2.72 0.21 -8.34
N MET A 83 3.50 0.14 -9.42
CA MET A 83 4.57 -0.85 -9.58
C MET A 83 5.77 -0.22 -10.30
N GLY A 84 6.92 -0.20 -9.64
CA GLY A 84 8.13 0.31 -10.26
C GLY A 84 9.34 0.33 -9.34
N PRO A 85 10.47 0.89 -9.81
CA PRO A 85 11.61 1.19 -8.97
C PRO A 85 11.20 2.09 -7.81
N ALA A 86 11.71 1.80 -6.62
CA ALA A 86 11.50 2.61 -5.43
C ALA A 86 12.83 2.88 -4.73
N VAL A 87 12.91 4.03 -4.07
CA VAL A 87 14.04 4.40 -3.22
C VAL A 87 13.62 4.24 -1.77
N VAL A 88 14.48 3.60 -0.97
CA VAL A 88 14.29 3.51 0.49
C VAL A 88 15.24 4.49 1.17
N LEU A 89 14.69 5.52 1.79
CA LEU A 89 15.42 6.47 2.62
C LEU A 89 15.21 6.12 4.09
N ASP A 90 16.30 5.84 4.83
CA ASP A 90 16.22 5.48 6.25
C ASP A 90 16.29 6.73 7.15
N PHE A 91 15.15 7.06 7.76
CA PHE A 91 15.02 8.12 8.76
C PHE A 91 14.67 7.60 10.16
N SER A 92 14.90 6.31 10.45
CA SER A 92 14.52 5.65 11.71
C SER A 92 15.08 6.30 12.98
N ARG A 93 16.14 7.11 12.86
CA ARG A 93 16.78 7.86 13.96
C ARG A 93 16.47 9.36 13.97
N LYS A 94 15.58 9.84 13.09
CA LYS A 94 15.15 11.23 13.05
C LYS A 94 13.86 11.41 13.85
N THR A 95 13.71 12.59 14.42
CA THR A 95 12.51 13.00 15.16
C THR A 95 12.01 14.32 14.59
N GLY A 96 10.69 14.54 14.62
CA GLY A 96 10.06 15.71 14.02
C GLY A 96 9.70 15.51 12.55
N ALA A 97 9.26 16.58 11.89
CA ALA A 97 8.83 16.54 10.50
C ALA A 97 10.00 16.36 9.54
N LEU A 98 9.76 15.63 8.45
CA LEU A 98 10.66 15.61 7.29
C LEU A 98 10.41 16.89 6.46
N THR A 99 11.47 17.66 6.25
CA THR A 99 11.45 18.87 5.41
C THR A 99 12.03 18.57 4.04
N ASP A 100 11.74 19.44 3.08
CA ASP A 100 12.36 19.46 1.73
C ASP A 100 13.89 19.33 1.79
N SER A 101 14.54 20.17 2.58
CA SER A 101 16.00 20.19 2.77
C SER A 101 16.57 18.86 3.31
N ILE A 102 15.80 18.13 4.12
CA ILE A 102 16.22 16.80 4.61
C ILE A 102 16.14 15.78 3.47
N LEU A 103 15.07 15.82 2.67
CA LEU A 103 14.86 14.93 1.54
C LEU A 103 15.89 15.20 0.44
N ASP A 104 16.10 16.45 0.06
CA ASP A 104 17.08 16.86 -0.96
C ASP A 104 18.47 16.37 -0.61
N LYS A 105 18.88 16.55 0.66
CA LYS A 105 20.17 16.06 1.14
C LYS A 105 20.27 14.54 1.01
N ALA A 106 19.25 13.80 1.45
CA ALA A 106 19.25 12.34 1.40
C ALA A 106 19.28 11.81 -0.05
N CYS A 107 18.54 12.44 -0.95
CA CYS A 107 18.54 12.09 -2.38
C CYS A 107 19.91 12.36 -3.04
N ASN A 108 20.53 13.51 -2.72
CA ASN A 108 21.87 13.87 -3.21
C ASN A 108 22.95 12.90 -2.68
N ASP A 109 22.91 12.54 -1.40
CA ASP A 109 23.87 11.62 -0.78
C ASP A 109 23.83 10.23 -1.46
N LEU A 110 22.65 9.80 -1.92
CA LEU A 110 22.46 8.55 -2.67
C LEU A 110 22.70 8.67 -4.17
N LYS A 111 23.05 9.87 -4.68
CA LYS A 111 23.23 10.16 -6.10
C LYS A 111 22.03 9.77 -6.96
N ILE A 112 20.83 9.95 -6.41
CA ILE A 112 19.60 9.72 -7.15
C ILE A 112 19.44 10.88 -8.12
N THR A 113 19.71 10.63 -9.40
CA THR A 113 19.39 11.57 -10.47
C THR A 113 17.91 11.43 -10.79
N GLU A 114 17.15 12.51 -10.64
CA GLU A 114 15.73 12.52 -11.00
C GLU A 114 15.56 12.16 -12.48
N HIS A 115 15.08 10.95 -12.73
CA HIS A 115 14.35 10.59 -13.94
C HIS A 115 12.92 10.25 -13.52
N PHE A 116 12.29 11.18 -12.81
CA PHE A 116 10.84 11.17 -12.70
C PHE A 116 10.33 11.65 -14.06
N SER A 117 9.91 10.69 -14.87
CA SER A 117 9.19 11.02 -16.10
C SER A 117 7.91 11.71 -15.66
N THR A 118 7.85 13.04 -15.85
CA THR A 118 6.61 13.79 -15.73
C THR A 118 5.80 13.50 -16.98
N GLU A 119 5.06 12.39 -16.96
CA GLU A 119 3.91 12.19 -17.85
C GLU A 119 2.62 12.23 -17.02
#